data_AF-A0A7J7KL50-F1
#
_entry.id   AF-A0A7J7KL50-F1
#
_cell.length_a   1.000
_cell.length_b   1.000
_cell.length_c   1.000
_cell.angle_alpha   90.00
_cell.angle_beta   90.00
_cell.angle_gamma   90.00
#
_symmetry.space_group_name_H-M   'P 1'
#
loop_
_entity.id
_entity.type
_entity.pdbx_description
1 polymer ?
#
loop_
_entity_poly.entity_id
_entity_poly.type
_entity_poly.pdbx_seq_one_letter_code
_entity_poly.pdbx_strand_id
1 'polypeptide(L)'
;MLINDLIEKLALSEKWHARQIYVQGCHRILKDHSIKSDQFSKELLPSIITLSIDKTPNVRISVAKLLSQELLHSDYFTGSQNPHHDDLMNAETKLKADVDSDVRYFANLPTEKLEQVSV
;
A
#
# COMPACT_ATOMS: atom_id res chain seq x y z
N MET A 1 19.61 2.83 -6.36
CA MET A 1 18.64 3.84 -5.88
C MET A 1 18.35 3.48 -4.43
N LEU A 2 18.72 4.34 -3.48
CA LEU A 2 18.57 4.03 -2.05
C LEU A 2 17.08 4.16 -1.68
N ILE A 3 16.54 3.25 -0.88
CA ILE A 3 15.13 3.29 -0.44
C ILE A 3 14.81 4.62 0.26
N ASN A 4 15.77 5.19 0.99
CA ASN A 4 15.66 6.52 1.59
C ASN A 4 15.34 7.62 0.58
N ASP A 5 15.92 7.58 -0.62
CA ASP A 5 15.63 8.56 -1.67
C ASP A 5 14.16 8.51 -2.09
N LEU A 6 13.56 7.32 -2.16
CA LEU A 6 12.14 7.15 -2.50
C LEU A 6 11.26 7.76 -1.42
N ILE A 7 11.59 7.53 -0.15
CA ILE A 7 10.82 8.05 0.98
C ILE A 7 10.91 9.59 1.00
N GLU A 8 12.12 10.14 1.01
CA GLU A 8 12.34 11.58 1.12
C GLU A 8 11.77 12.36 -0.06
N LYS A 9 11.96 11.86 -1.29
CA LYS A 9 11.57 12.60 -2.50
C LYS A 9 10.11 12.39 -2.88
N LEU A 10 9.53 11.24 -2.52
CA LEU A 10 8.19 10.86 -2.97
C LEU A 10 7.20 10.76 -1.80
N ALA A 11 7.45 9.88 -0.81
CA ALA A 11 6.49 9.65 0.28
C ALA A 11 6.25 10.88 1.16
N LEU A 12 7.30 11.65 1.44
CA LEU A 12 7.25 12.85 2.28
C LEU A 12 7.02 14.14 1.47
N SER A 13 6.79 14.03 0.16
CA SER A 13 6.62 15.20 -0.70
C SER A 13 5.33 15.96 -0.38
N GLU A 14 5.37 17.29 -0.39
CA GLU A 14 4.16 18.13 -0.34
C GLU A 14 3.22 17.88 -1.53
N LYS A 15 3.77 17.44 -2.67
CA LYS A 15 3.02 17.15 -3.89
C LYS A 15 2.32 15.80 -3.77
N TRP A 16 0.98 15.82 -3.78
CA TRP A 16 0.19 14.59 -3.67
C TRP A 16 0.50 13.56 -4.76
N HIS A 17 0.76 14.00 -6.00
CA HIS A 17 1.14 13.11 -7.10
C HIS A 17 2.44 12.34 -6.80
N ALA A 18 3.41 12.96 -6.13
CA ALA A 18 4.65 12.27 -5.77
C ALA A 18 4.40 11.19 -4.72
N ARG A 19 3.56 11.49 -3.71
CA ARG A 19 3.13 10.49 -2.71
C ARG A 19 2.33 9.35 -3.35
N GLN A 20 1.50 9.65 -4.33
CA GLN A 20 0.80 8.64 -5.12
C GLN A 20 1.77 7.73 -5.89
N ILE A 21 2.76 8.32 -6.57
CA ILE A 21 3.81 7.59 -7.31
C ILE A 21 4.62 6.70 -6.35
N TYR A 22 4.91 7.15 -5.14
CA TYR A 22 5.56 6.33 -4.12
C TYR A 22 4.79 5.03 -3.86
N VAL A 23 3.48 5.13 -3.60
CA VAL A 23 2.63 3.97 -3.30
C VAL A 23 2.53 3.03 -4.51
N GLN A 24 2.39 3.58 -5.72
CA GLN A 24 2.38 2.79 -6.96
C GLN A 24 3.73 2.09 -7.21
N GLY A 25 4.84 2.74 -6.87
CA GLY A 25 6.17 2.13 -6.91
C GLY A 25 6.29 0.96 -5.93
N CYS A 26 5.78 1.13 -4.70
CA CYS A 26 5.74 0.06 -3.70
C CYS A 26 4.90 -1.13 -4.16
N HIS A 27 3.78 -0.89 -4.85
CA HIS A 27 2.99 -1.94 -5.49
C HIS A 27 3.84 -2.76 -6.46
N ARG A 28 4.57 -2.08 -7.36
CA ARG A 28 5.46 -2.76 -8.31
C ARG A 28 6.57 -3.55 -7.64
N ILE A 29 7.17 -3.01 -6.58
CA ILE A 29 8.21 -3.68 -5.81
C ILE A 29 7.70 -5.01 -5.23
N LEU A 30 6.48 -5.03 -4.67
CA LEU A 30 5.87 -6.26 -4.14
C LEU A 30 5.55 -7.25 -5.26
N LYS A 31 4.90 -6.76 -6.33
CA LYS A 31 4.47 -7.60 -7.46
C LYS A 31 5.63 -8.25 -8.20
N ASP A 32 6.73 -7.50 -8.36
CA ASP A 32 7.94 -7.98 -9.03
C ASP A 32 8.86 -8.75 -8.06
N HIS A 33 8.46 -8.92 -6.78
CA HIS A 33 9.27 -9.52 -5.71
C HIS A 33 10.69 -8.95 -5.63
N SER A 34 10.83 -7.63 -5.85
CA SER A 34 12.12 -6.96 -6.02
C SER A 34 12.95 -6.91 -4.73
N ILE A 35 12.31 -6.99 -3.57
CA ILE A 35 12.95 -7.09 -2.25
C ILE A 35 12.21 -8.11 -1.39
N LYS A 36 12.85 -8.60 -0.33
CA LYS A 36 12.22 -9.53 0.63
C LYS A 36 11.13 -8.82 1.44
N SER A 37 10.11 -9.56 1.85
CA SER A 37 8.97 -9.01 2.61
C SER A 37 9.36 -8.40 3.94
N ASP A 38 10.39 -8.92 4.62
CA ASP A 38 10.91 -8.37 5.86
C ASP A 38 11.58 -7.01 5.64
N GLN A 39 12.36 -6.88 4.57
CA GLN A 39 12.95 -5.61 4.18
C GLN A 39 11.86 -4.60 3.78
N PHE A 40 10.86 -5.03 3.00
CA PHE A 40 9.74 -4.17 2.63
C PHE A 40 8.97 -3.68 3.86
N SER A 41 8.64 -4.58 4.77
CA SER A 41 7.94 -4.25 6.02
C SER A 41 8.74 -3.24 6.85
N LYS A 42 10.05 -3.43 6.97
CA LYS A 42 10.89 -2.54 7.77
C LYS A 42 11.07 -1.16 7.15
N GLU A 43 11.26 -1.09 5.83
CA GLU A 43 11.71 0.15 5.18
C GLU A 43 10.58 0.95 4.53
N LEU A 44 9.58 0.30 3.93
CA LEU A 44 8.58 0.97 3.08
C LEU A 44 7.19 1.04 3.70
N LEU A 45 6.80 -0.01 4.44
CA LEU A 45 5.47 -0.13 5.05
C LEU A 45 5.08 1.01 6.00
N PRO A 46 5.98 1.57 6.85
CA PRO A 46 5.63 2.68 7.75
C PRO A 46 5.12 3.92 7.01
N SER A 47 5.72 4.22 5.86
CA SER A 47 5.30 5.35 5.02
C SER A 47 3.95 5.06 4.37
N ILE A 48 3.70 3.83 3.92
CA ILE A 48 2.40 3.43 3.34
C ILE A 48 1.28 3.58 4.38
N ILE A 49 1.51 3.12 5.62
CA ILE A 49 0.56 3.25 6.72
C ILE A 49 0.25 4.72 7.00
N THR A 50 1.26 5.59 7.03
CA THR A 50 1.07 7.03 7.20
C THR A 50 0.23 7.64 6.07
N LEU A 51 0.44 7.20 4.83
CA LEU A 51 -0.32 7.66 3.66
C LEU A 51 -1.77 7.12 3.62
N SER A 52 -2.13 6.13 4.43
CA SER A 52 -3.52 5.65 4.53
C SER A 52 -4.50 6.72 5.01
N ILE A 53 -4.02 7.74 5.71
CA ILE A 53 -4.81 8.89 6.21
C ILE A 53 -4.48 10.19 5.46
N ASP A 54 -3.88 10.10 4.26
CA ASP A 54 -3.50 11.26 3.47
C ASP A 54 -4.72 12.16 3.18
N LYS A 55 -4.52 13.48 3.21
CA LYS A 55 -5.58 14.46 2.91
C LYS A 55 -6.15 14.31 1.49
N THR A 56 -5.37 13.78 0.55
CA THR A 56 -5.76 13.64 -0.86
C THR A 56 -6.33 12.24 -1.14
N PRO A 57 -7.61 12.12 -1.60
CA PRO A 57 -8.23 10.83 -1.88
C PRO A 57 -7.43 9.95 -2.86
N ASN A 58 -6.86 10.52 -3.92
CA ASN A 58 -6.07 9.76 -4.91
C ASN A 58 -4.87 9.02 -4.29
N VAL A 59 -4.28 9.57 -3.24
CA VAL A 59 -3.20 8.91 -2.48
C VAL A 59 -3.79 7.74 -1.70
N ARG A 60 -4.87 7.98 -0.94
CA ARG A 60 -5.58 6.94 -0.17
C ARG A 60 -6.12 5.80 -1.05
N ILE A 61 -6.63 6.10 -2.25
CA ILE A 61 -7.04 5.09 -3.26
C ILE A 61 -5.87 4.19 -3.62
N SER A 62 -4.68 4.76 -3.81
CA SER A 62 -3.48 3.96 -4.15
C SER A 62 -3.07 3.06 -2.99
N VAL A 63 -3.19 3.55 -1.75
CA VAL A 63 -2.95 2.74 -0.54
C VAL A 63 -3.99 1.63 -0.42
N ALA A 64 -5.27 1.93 -0.63
CA ALA A 64 -6.35 0.96 -0.61
C ALA A 64 -6.14 -0.19 -1.61
N LYS A 65 -5.69 0.14 -2.84
CA LYS A 65 -5.32 -0.86 -3.85
C LYS A 65 -4.13 -1.71 -3.40
N LEU A 66 -3.06 -1.08 -2.91
CA LEU A 66 -1.87 -1.80 -2.46
C LEU A 66 -2.19 -2.78 -1.32
N LEU A 67 -2.99 -2.34 -0.35
CA LEU A 67 -3.39 -3.18 0.79
C LEU A 67 -4.26 -4.35 0.33
N SER A 68 -5.34 -4.07 -0.39
CA SER A 68 -6.32 -5.07 -0.83
C SER A 68 -5.81 -6.02 -1.91
N GLN A 69 -4.75 -5.68 -2.65
CA GLN A 69 -4.28 -6.52 -3.77
C GLN A 69 -2.98 -7.25 -3.47
N GLU A 70 -2.13 -6.73 -2.57
CA GLU A 70 -0.81 -7.30 -2.30
C GLU A 70 -0.64 -7.66 -0.82
N LEU A 71 -0.76 -6.68 0.09
CA LEU A 71 -0.34 -6.87 1.49
C LEU A 71 -1.25 -7.84 2.26
N LEU A 72 -2.57 -7.68 2.14
CA LEU A 72 -3.55 -8.45 2.91
C LEU A 72 -3.67 -9.92 2.46
N HIS A 73 -3.01 -10.30 1.36
CA HIS A 73 -2.94 -11.68 0.88
C HIS A 73 -1.66 -12.40 1.28
N SER A 74 -0.70 -11.69 1.86
CA SER A 74 0.58 -12.27 2.23
C SER A 74 0.60 -12.58 3.72
N ASP A 75 0.71 -13.86 4.05
CA ASP A 75 0.87 -14.38 5.42
C ASP A 75 1.99 -13.68 6.19
N TYR A 76 3.01 -13.18 5.48
CA TYR A 76 4.08 -12.42 6.11
C TYR A 76 3.55 -11.12 6.76
N PHE A 77 2.71 -10.36 6.05
CA PHE A 77 2.27 -9.04 6.48
C PHE A 77 1.06 -9.11 7.41
N THR A 78 0.20 -10.10 7.21
CA THR A 78 -0.99 -10.35 8.06
C THR A 78 -0.67 -11.20 9.29
N GLY A 79 0.51 -11.85 9.34
CA GLY A 79 0.93 -12.60 10.51
C GLY A 79 1.48 -11.70 11.64
N SER A 80 1.45 -12.23 12.87
CA SER A 80 1.90 -11.54 14.08
C SER A 80 3.41 -11.27 14.15
N GLN A 81 4.18 -11.89 13.26
CA GLN A 81 5.61 -11.63 13.07
C GLN A 81 5.89 -10.27 12.43
N ASN A 82 4.90 -9.66 11.76
CA ASN A 82 5.03 -8.32 11.20
C ASN A 82 4.91 -7.29 12.34
N PRO A 83 5.96 -6.49 12.62
CA PRO A 83 5.91 -5.47 13.68
C PRO A 83 4.84 -4.38 13.43
N HIS A 84 4.35 -4.27 12.20
CA HIS A 84 3.33 -3.31 11.79
C HIS A 84 1.94 -3.94 11.59
N HIS A 85 1.71 -5.16 12.10
CA HIS A 85 0.46 -5.89 11.93
C HIS A 85 -0.76 -5.05 12.37
N ASP A 86 -0.78 -4.60 13.63
CA ASP A 86 -1.94 -3.87 14.18
C ASP A 86 -2.22 -2.57 13.42
N ASP A 87 -1.15 -1.84 13.07
CA ASP A 87 -1.25 -0.61 12.30
C ASP A 87 -1.79 -0.85 10.89
N LEU A 88 -1.38 -1.94 10.24
CA LEU A 88 -1.85 -2.35 8.93
C LEU A 88 -3.35 -2.70 8.95
N MET A 89 -3.80 -3.49 9.93
CA MET A 89 -5.22 -3.86 10.09
C MET A 89 -6.08 -2.64 10.43
N ASN A 90 -5.56 -1.71 11.23
CA ASN A 90 -6.23 -0.44 11.51
C ASN A 90 -6.33 0.46 10.26
N ALA A 91 -5.26 0.54 9.45
CA ALA A 91 -5.26 1.27 8.19
C ALA A 91 -6.29 0.69 7.21
N GLU A 92 -6.36 -0.64 7.07
CA GLU A 92 -7.38 -1.32 6.28
C GLU A 92 -8.79 -0.94 6.74
N THR A 93 -9.06 -1.05 8.04
CA THR A 93 -10.39 -0.75 8.62
C THR A 93 -10.81 0.68 8.31
N LYS A 94 -9.89 1.64 8.44
CA LYS A 94 -10.15 3.05 8.12
C LYS A 94 -10.44 3.28 6.65
N LEU A 95 -9.66 2.66 5.75
CA LEU A 95 -9.86 2.79 4.30
C LEU A 95 -11.19 2.17 3.86
N LYS A 96 -11.61 1.06 4.46
CA LYS A 96 -12.92 0.45 4.20
C LYS A 96 -14.09 1.34 4.66
N ALA A 97 -13.87 2.21 5.63
CA ALA A 97 -14.83 3.17 6.16
C ALA A 97 -14.55 4.63 5.72
N ASP A 98 -13.74 4.84 4.68
CA ASP A 98 -13.31 6.18 4.25
C ASP A 98 -14.49 7.05 3.82
N VAL A 99 -14.36 8.37 3.89
CA VAL A 99 -15.38 9.31 3.41
C VAL A 99 -15.57 9.25 1.89
N ASP A 100 -14.48 8.98 1.17
CA ASP A 100 -14.46 8.90 -0.29
C ASP A 100 -14.95 7.52 -0.78
N SER A 101 -15.91 7.52 -1.71
CA SER A 101 -16.51 6.27 -2.20
C SER A 101 -15.54 5.40 -2.99
N ASP A 102 -14.61 5.99 -3.72
CA ASP A 102 -13.64 5.24 -4.52
C ASP A 102 -12.62 4.59 -3.59
N VAL A 103 -12.18 5.29 -2.54
CA VAL A 103 -11.33 4.69 -1.51
C VAL A 103 -11.99 3.46 -0.90
N ARG A 104 -13.27 3.58 -0.48
CA ARG A 104 -14.02 2.43 0.05
C ARG A 104 -14.16 1.31 -0.97
N TYR A 105 -14.47 1.64 -2.22
CA TYR A 105 -14.60 0.65 -3.28
C TYR A 105 -13.31 -0.15 -3.45
N PHE A 106 -12.17 0.52 -3.62
CA PHE A 106 -10.89 -0.15 -3.81
C PHE A 106 -10.40 -0.87 -2.55
N ALA A 107 -10.73 -0.39 -1.34
CA ALA A 107 -10.38 -1.07 -0.09
C ALA A 107 -11.17 -2.38 0.14
N ASN A 108 -12.35 -2.51 -0.49
CA ASN A 108 -13.21 -3.68 -0.40
C ASN A 108 -13.14 -4.57 -1.65
N LEU A 109 -12.31 -4.23 -2.64
CA LEU A 109 -12.17 -5.08 -3.81
C LEU A 109 -11.59 -6.44 -3.40
N PRO A 110 -12.31 -7.54 -3.68
CA PRO A 110 -11.67 -8.85 -3.71
C PRO A 110 -10.65 -8.83 -4.85
N THR A 111 -9.50 -9.47 -4.66
CA THR A 111 -8.58 -9.75 -5.77
C THR A 111 -9.34 -10.58 -6.81
N GLU A 112 -9.75 -9.96 -7.90
CA GLU A 112 -9.98 -10.73 -9.11
C GLU A 112 -8.65 -11.41 -9.41
N LYS A 113 -8.65 -12.75 -9.46
CA LYS A 113 -7.58 -13.48 -10.13
C LYS A 113 -7.56 -12.95 -11.55
N LEU A 114 -6.65 -12.01 -11.84
CA LEU A 114 -6.24 -11.68 -13.19
C LEU A 114 -5.40 -12.85 -13.73
N GLU A 115 -5.99 -14.03 -13.77
CA GLU A 115 -5.51 -15.17 -14.53
C GLU A 115 -6.49 -15.39 -15.68
N GLN A 116 -5.93 -15.28 -16.89
CA GLN A 116 -6.49 -15.67 -18.20
C GLN A 116 -7.41 -14.66 -18.90
N VAL A 117 -6.79 -13.73 -19.63
CA VAL A 117 -7.11 -13.62 -21.06
C VAL A 117 -5.86 -14.04 -21.82
N SER A 118 -5.73 -15.35 -22.00
CA SER A 118 -4.93 -15.92 -23.08
C SER A 118 -5.75 -15.73 -24.36
N VAL A 119 -5.24 -14.94 -25.30
CA VAL A 119 -5.56 -15.07 -26.73
C VAL A 119 -4.26 -15.36 -27.45
#